data_AF-A0AAN9MHC1-F1
#
_entry.id   AF-A0AAN9MHC1-F1
#
_cell.length_a   1.000
_cell.length_b   1.000
_cell.length_c   1.000
_cell.angle_alpha   90.00
_cell.angle_beta   90.00
_cell.angle_gamma   90.00
#
_symmetry.space_group_name_H-M   'P 1'
#
loop_
_entity.id
_entity.type
_entity.pdbx_description
1 polymer ?
#
loop_
_entity_poly.entity_id
_entity_poly.type
_entity_poly.pdbx_seq_one_letter_code
_entity_poly.pdbx_strand_id
1 'polypeptide(L)'
;MLLDACSNVKSANSLFQIVEELKLHACKENPEKPLYGGGLFKTRRGSEDSYMPSLAVHNLTKGTIYSFSVWVRVEGSNSAMISASLETEKDIYQCIGTVSAKRGCWSFLKGGFVLDSSSNLSIISFQNADGKDVDIDIASPSLQPFTTKQWRFNQQYIINTKRKLAVTIHVSDTDGRRLKGAAISVKQISKDFPIGSAIANTILDNLPYQNWFVKRFDATVFENELKWYATERDEGKVNYTISDQMVQFVRANKIIARGHNIFWENPKYNPTWVLNLTGIQLQSAVNSRIQSLMNQYKEEFIHWDISNEMLHFDFYEQRLGPDATLHFFETAHKSDPLATLFINDFNVVEKCNDVNSTVDAYISRIRELQQNGVFMDGIGLEGHFTIPNPSLMRAILDKLATLGLPIWLTEVDISKTLDENTQANYLEQVMREGFSHPSVNGIMLWTAFHPNGCYQMCLTDSNFNNLPSGDVVDKLLQEWQTGRVEGITNTHGSYSFYGFLGEYRISVKYHNRTTYSTFSLSRGRETRHFSVTL
;
A
#
# COMPACT_ATOMS: atom_id res chain seq x y z
N MET A 1 32.02 -13.01 -24.80
CA MET A 1 31.89 -13.34 -23.36
C MET A 1 30.59 -12.80 -22.73
N LEU A 2 29.48 -12.68 -23.48
CA LEU A 2 28.20 -12.17 -22.99
C LEU A 2 27.01 -13.07 -23.37
N LEU A 3 27.28 -14.31 -23.80
CA LEU A 3 26.25 -15.26 -24.25
C LEU A 3 26.09 -16.50 -23.35
N ASP A 4 26.93 -16.68 -22.32
CA ASP A 4 26.82 -17.80 -21.36
C ASP A 4 25.97 -17.49 -20.12
N ALA A 5 25.34 -16.31 -20.04
CA ALA A 5 24.49 -15.93 -18.90
C ALA A 5 23.02 -16.36 -19.06
N CYS A 6 22.60 -16.87 -20.23
CA CYS A 6 21.20 -17.18 -20.52
C CYS A 6 20.76 -18.63 -20.20
N SER A 7 21.67 -19.53 -19.82
CA SER A 7 21.33 -20.93 -19.50
C SER A 7 20.98 -21.20 -18.04
N ASN A 8 21.15 -20.22 -17.13
CA ASN A 8 20.77 -20.33 -15.70
C ASN A 8 19.51 -19.54 -15.29
N VAL A 9 18.74 -19.03 -16.26
CA VAL A 9 17.57 -18.16 -15.99
C VAL A 9 16.31 -18.94 -15.57
N LYS A 10 16.34 -20.28 -15.52
CA LYS A 10 15.18 -21.09 -15.07
C LYS A 10 14.97 -21.13 -13.54
N SER A 11 15.80 -20.46 -12.73
CA SER A 11 15.64 -20.45 -11.26
C SER A 11 15.70 -19.07 -10.59
N ALA A 12 15.69 -17.97 -11.33
CA ALA A 12 15.57 -16.63 -10.76
C ALA A 12 14.10 -16.27 -10.47
N ASN A 13 13.37 -17.17 -9.81
CA ASN A 13 12.12 -16.82 -9.15
C ASN A 13 12.50 -15.93 -7.96
N SER A 14 11.83 -14.80 -7.79
CA SER A 14 11.87 -14.02 -6.55
C SER A 14 11.80 -14.99 -5.36
N LEU A 15 12.64 -14.81 -4.32
CA LEU A 15 12.53 -15.70 -3.17
C LEU A 15 11.15 -15.55 -2.56
N PHE A 16 10.50 -14.37 -2.61
CA PHE A 16 9.07 -14.29 -2.31
C PHE A 16 8.32 -15.21 -3.26
N GLN A 17 7.83 -16.32 -2.73
CA GLN A 17 6.81 -17.09 -3.43
C GLN A 17 5.58 -16.21 -3.48
N ILE A 18 5.36 -15.59 -4.64
CA ILE A 18 4.09 -14.97 -5.00
C ILE A 18 3.12 -16.14 -4.99
N VAL A 19 2.33 -16.23 -3.94
CA VAL A 19 1.20 -17.15 -3.92
C VAL A 19 0.25 -16.57 -4.95
N GLU A 20 0.05 -17.29 -6.07
CA GLU A 20 -0.85 -16.83 -7.12
C GLU A 20 -2.17 -16.32 -6.50
N GLU A 21 -2.58 -15.11 -6.90
CA GLU A 21 -3.61 -14.25 -6.29
C GLU A 21 -4.96 -14.94 -6.01
N LEU A 22 -5.19 -16.13 -6.58
CA LEU A 22 -6.42 -16.91 -6.41
C LEU A 22 -6.38 -17.95 -5.28
N LYS A 23 -5.24 -18.18 -4.61
CA LYS A 23 -5.06 -19.37 -3.74
C LYS A 23 -5.08 -19.13 -2.23
N LEU A 24 -4.95 -17.88 -1.75
CA LEU A 24 -4.82 -17.56 -0.32
C LEU A 24 -6.15 -17.59 0.47
N HIS A 25 -7.28 -17.33 -0.20
CA HIS A 25 -8.59 -17.20 0.46
C HIS A 25 -9.59 -18.32 0.16
N ALA A 26 -9.28 -19.21 -0.79
CA ALA A 26 -10.16 -20.32 -1.11
C ALA A 26 -10.08 -21.37 0.02
N CYS A 27 -11.24 -21.67 0.58
CA CYS A 27 -11.49 -22.84 1.42
C CYS A 27 -11.15 -24.09 0.58
N LYS A 28 -10.06 -24.80 0.90
CA LYS A 28 -9.60 -25.97 0.13
C LYS A 28 -9.93 -27.27 0.84
N GLU A 29 -10.30 -28.27 0.06
CA GLU A 29 -10.51 -29.63 0.58
C GLU A 29 -9.23 -30.22 1.17
N ASN A 30 -8.08 -29.97 0.53
CA ASN A 30 -6.77 -30.45 0.95
C ASN A 30 -5.76 -29.29 1.06
N PRO A 31 -4.84 -29.32 2.04
CA PRO A 31 -3.82 -28.29 2.18
C PRO A 31 -2.79 -28.43 1.05
N GLU A 32 -2.29 -27.30 0.55
CA GLU A 32 -1.19 -27.33 -0.42
C GLU A 32 0.15 -27.60 0.25
N LYS A 33 1.17 -27.86 -0.56
CA LYS A 33 2.56 -28.02 -0.08
C LYS A 33 3.04 -26.76 0.65
N PRO A 34 3.94 -26.90 1.64
CA PRO A 34 4.45 -25.74 2.37
C PRO A 34 5.18 -24.79 1.43
N LEU A 35 4.99 -23.49 1.65
CA LEU A 35 5.81 -22.48 0.99
C LEU A 35 7.30 -22.71 1.32
N TYR A 36 8.19 -22.25 0.44
CA TYR A 36 9.65 -22.37 0.61
C TYR A 36 10.13 -23.81 0.89
N GLY A 37 9.32 -24.82 0.52
CA GLY A 37 9.59 -26.22 0.84
C GLY A 37 9.62 -26.53 2.34
N GLY A 38 8.96 -25.73 3.18
CA GLY A 38 8.89 -25.89 4.64
C GLY A 38 9.90 -25.05 5.43
N GLY A 39 10.90 -24.45 4.77
CA GLY A 39 11.93 -23.65 5.45
C GLY A 39 12.58 -24.42 6.60
N LEU A 40 12.59 -23.82 7.80
CA LEU A 40 13.14 -24.42 9.02
C LEU A 40 12.41 -25.68 9.50
N PHE A 41 11.20 -25.97 9.02
CA PHE A 41 10.48 -27.20 9.36
C PHE A 41 10.86 -28.40 8.46
N LYS A 42 11.57 -28.17 7.35
CA LYS A 42 11.95 -29.22 6.38
C LYS A 42 12.94 -30.24 6.94
N THR A 43 13.77 -29.85 7.91
CA THR A 43 14.80 -30.70 8.52
C THR A 43 14.24 -31.73 9.50
N ARG A 44 12.93 -31.74 9.78
CA ARG A 44 12.29 -32.70 10.68
C ARG A 44 11.97 -34.01 9.96
N ARG A 45 12.92 -34.96 10.00
CA ARG A 45 12.64 -36.39 9.80
C ARG A 45 12.36 -37.01 11.17
N GLY A 46 11.16 -37.56 11.34
CA GLY A 46 10.82 -38.34 12.53
C GLY A 46 9.95 -37.56 13.52
N SER A 47 8.93 -38.26 14.00
CA SER A 47 8.02 -37.94 15.09
C SER A 47 8.72 -37.41 16.34
N GLU A 48 7.99 -36.59 17.11
CA GLU A 48 8.24 -36.05 18.46
C GLU A 48 8.43 -34.51 18.46
N ASP A 49 7.66 -33.83 19.31
CA ASP A 49 7.59 -32.37 19.55
C ASP A 49 6.69 -31.50 18.63
N SER A 50 5.51 -32.02 18.25
CA SER A 50 4.35 -31.16 17.91
C SER A 50 3.24 -31.45 18.92
N TYR A 51 3.07 -30.56 19.90
CA TYR A 51 1.84 -30.50 20.67
C TYR A 51 0.83 -29.76 19.81
N MET A 52 -0.06 -30.45 19.09
CA MET A 52 -1.17 -29.77 18.39
C MET A 52 -1.93 -28.89 19.41
N PRO A 53 -2.15 -27.58 19.17
CA PRO A 53 -1.87 -26.80 17.97
C PRO A 53 -0.67 -25.82 18.15
N SER A 54 0.55 -26.34 18.24
CA SER A 54 1.78 -25.56 18.40
C SER A 54 2.98 -26.19 17.67
N LEU A 55 3.96 -25.34 17.36
CA LEU A 55 5.19 -25.69 16.65
C LEU A 55 6.39 -25.14 17.44
N ALA A 56 7.23 -26.03 17.98
CA ALA A 56 8.54 -25.64 18.47
C ALA A 56 9.42 -25.15 17.32
N VAL A 57 10.28 -24.17 17.55
CA VAL A 57 11.24 -23.63 16.60
C VAL A 57 12.56 -23.37 17.33
N HIS A 58 13.68 -23.78 16.72
CA HIS A 58 14.99 -23.64 17.34
C HIS A 58 15.88 -22.63 16.63
N ASN A 59 16.79 -22.02 17.39
CA ASN A 59 17.88 -21.17 16.91
C ASN A 59 17.41 -19.98 16.05
N LEU A 60 16.42 -19.25 16.54
CA LEU A 60 16.01 -18.01 15.91
C LEU A 60 17.00 -16.89 16.22
N THR A 61 17.32 -16.07 15.20
CA THR A 61 18.40 -15.09 15.26
C THR A 61 17.84 -13.67 15.23
N LYS A 62 18.34 -12.81 16.13
CA LYS A 62 18.02 -11.37 16.18
C LYS A 62 18.16 -10.70 14.81
N GLY A 63 17.22 -9.81 14.47
CA GLY A 63 17.24 -9.00 13.26
C GLY A 63 17.01 -9.78 11.97
N THR A 64 16.76 -11.09 12.04
CA THR A 64 16.33 -11.89 10.89
C THR A 64 14.83 -11.68 10.68
N ILE A 65 14.44 -11.52 9.41
CA ILE A 65 13.06 -11.38 9.00
C ILE A 65 12.51 -12.77 8.69
N TYR A 66 11.53 -13.23 9.44
CA TYR A 66 10.94 -14.55 9.29
C TYR A 66 9.58 -14.46 8.59
N SER A 67 9.44 -15.14 7.45
CA SER A 67 8.16 -15.34 6.79
C SER A 67 7.57 -16.67 7.19
N PHE A 68 6.37 -16.62 7.76
CA PHE A 68 5.64 -17.76 8.30
C PHE A 68 4.41 -18.08 7.45
N SER A 69 4.12 -19.36 7.26
CA SER A 69 2.83 -19.79 6.73
C SER A 69 2.43 -21.18 7.18
N VAL A 70 1.14 -21.44 7.29
CA VAL A 70 0.58 -22.76 7.62
C VAL A 70 -0.85 -22.87 7.05
N TRP A 71 -1.31 -24.08 6.78
CA TRP A 71 -2.72 -24.35 6.51
C TRP A 71 -3.42 -24.70 7.81
N VAL A 72 -4.56 -24.07 8.05
CA VAL A 72 -5.35 -24.19 9.28
C VAL A 72 -6.75 -24.68 8.94
N ARG A 73 -7.25 -25.64 9.71
CA ARG A 73 -8.64 -26.08 9.68
C ARG A 73 -9.19 -26.07 11.11
N VAL A 74 -10.47 -25.78 11.24
CA VAL A 74 -11.16 -25.82 12.54
C VAL A 74 -12.24 -26.89 12.55
N GLU A 75 -12.38 -27.54 13.70
CA GLU A 75 -13.49 -28.46 14.01
C GLU A 75 -14.42 -27.82 15.06
N GLY A 76 -15.67 -28.29 15.14
CA GLY A 76 -16.65 -27.82 16.12
C GLY A 76 -17.40 -26.51 15.81
N SER A 77 -16.76 -25.48 15.27
CA SER A 77 -17.40 -24.19 14.89
C SER A 77 -17.58 -24.05 13.37
N ASN A 78 -18.56 -23.25 12.90
CA ASN A 78 -18.75 -22.99 11.46
C ASN A 78 -17.57 -22.21 10.86
N SER A 79 -17.02 -21.28 11.64
CA SER A 79 -15.81 -20.52 11.34
C SER A 79 -15.22 -19.95 12.63
N ALA A 80 -13.90 -19.78 12.67
CA ALA A 80 -13.21 -19.11 13.76
C ALA A 80 -12.07 -18.23 13.22
N MET A 81 -11.75 -17.18 13.97
CA MET A 81 -10.62 -16.31 13.66
C MET A 81 -9.38 -16.87 14.34
N ILE A 82 -8.49 -17.51 13.58
CA ILE A 82 -7.28 -18.12 14.16
C ILE A 82 -6.13 -17.12 14.08
N SER A 83 -5.48 -16.89 15.21
CA SER A 83 -4.27 -16.11 15.35
C SER A 83 -3.08 -17.01 15.67
N ALA A 84 -1.95 -16.74 15.04
CA ALA A 84 -0.67 -17.32 15.40
C ALA A 84 0.11 -16.35 16.29
N SER A 85 0.63 -16.83 17.43
CA SER A 85 1.54 -16.08 18.30
C SER A 85 2.92 -16.74 18.34
N LEU A 86 3.94 -16.01 18.77
CA LEU A 86 5.28 -16.54 19.00
C LEU A 86 5.74 -16.22 20.41
N GLU A 87 5.98 -17.25 21.20
CA GLU A 87 6.63 -17.18 22.50
C GLU A 87 8.11 -17.53 22.35
N THR A 88 8.98 -16.68 22.88
CA THR A 88 10.41 -16.92 22.97
C THR A 88 10.83 -16.97 24.44
N GLU A 89 12.07 -17.34 24.72
CA GLU A 89 12.61 -17.33 26.09
C GLU A 89 12.58 -15.94 26.77
N LYS A 90 12.39 -14.85 26.01
CA LYS A 90 12.49 -13.47 26.52
C LYS A 90 11.25 -12.62 26.26
N ASP A 91 10.57 -12.86 25.16
CA ASP A 91 9.53 -11.99 24.61
C ASP A 91 8.35 -12.81 24.07
N ILE A 92 7.16 -12.19 24.06
CA ILE A 92 5.94 -12.75 23.47
C ILE A 92 5.45 -11.81 22.36
N TYR A 93 5.44 -12.32 21.13
CA TYR A 93 4.82 -11.66 19.99
C TYR A 93 3.36 -12.12 19.91
N GLN A 94 2.46 -11.26 20.39
CA GLN A 94 1.03 -11.56 20.57
C GLN A 94 0.33 -12.00 19.28
N CYS A 95 0.78 -11.48 18.13
CA CYS A 95 0.30 -11.92 16.84
C CYS A 95 1.39 -11.82 15.79
N ILE A 96 1.54 -12.89 14.99
CA ILE A 96 2.42 -12.97 13.83
C ILE A 96 1.65 -13.26 12.54
N GLY A 97 0.31 -13.43 12.59
CA GLY A 97 -0.57 -13.58 11.43
C GLY A 97 -1.95 -14.12 11.82
N THR A 98 -2.97 -13.85 11.01
CA THR A 98 -4.36 -14.28 11.23
C THR A 98 -4.99 -14.96 10.01
N VAL A 99 -6.01 -15.78 10.24
CA VAL A 99 -6.86 -16.34 9.19
C VAL A 99 -8.27 -16.62 9.67
N SER A 100 -9.28 -16.34 8.83
CA SER A 100 -10.63 -16.87 8.99
C SER A 100 -10.64 -18.33 8.55
N ALA A 101 -10.58 -19.24 9.52
CA ALA A 101 -10.69 -20.67 9.29
C ALA A 101 -12.17 -21.08 9.27
N LYS A 102 -12.54 -21.95 8.34
CA LYS A 102 -13.92 -22.47 8.21
C LYS A 102 -13.95 -23.96 8.48
N ARG A 103 -15.10 -24.45 8.95
CA ARG A 103 -15.33 -25.88 9.12
C ARG A 103 -15.21 -26.61 7.78
N GLY A 104 -14.58 -27.78 7.80
CA GLY A 104 -14.57 -28.69 6.66
C GLY A 104 -13.62 -28.31 5.52
N CYS A 105 -12.75 -27.31 5.72
CA CYS A 105 -11.72 -26.98 4.75
C CYS A 105 -10.49 -26.32 5.36
N TRP A 106 -9.43 -26.27 4.57
CA TRP A 106 -8.16 -25.66 4.91
C TRP A 106 -8.12 -24.21 4.43
N SER A 107 -7.82 -23.31 5.37
CA SER A 107 -7.55 -21.89 5.14
C SER A 107 -6.06 -21.61 5.29
N PHE A 108 -5.52 -20.70 4.47
CA PHE A 108 -4.09 -20.40 4.49
C PHE A 108 -3.78 -19.21 5.41
N LEU A 109 -3.03 -19.45 6.47
CA LEU A 109 -2.50 -18.42 7.36
C LEU A 109 -1.10 -18.04 6.88
N LYS A 110 -0.90 -16.77 6.55
CA LYS A 110 0.41 -16.18 6.22
C LYS A 110 0.73 -15.07 7.19
N GLY A 111 1.99 -14.97 7.55
CA GLY A 111 2.44 -14.01 8.55
C GLY A 111 3.95 -13.85 8.57
N GLY A 112 4.46 -13.31 9.67
CA GLY A 112 5.88 -13.20 9.93
C GLY A 112 6.23 -12.27 11.07
N PHE A 113 7.52 -12.24 11.39
CA PHE A 113 8.06 -11.49 12.52
C PHE A 113 9.53 -11.15 12.32
N VAL A 114 10.01 -10.19 13.10
CA VAL A 114 11.43 -9.84 13.24
C VAL A 114 11.76 -9.89 14.73
N LEU A 115 12.86 -10.55 15.09
CA LEU A 115 13.23 -10.71 16.49
C LEU A 115 14.12 -9.59 17.00
N ASP A 116 13.81 -9.12 18.21
CA ASP A 116 14.62 -8.13 18.95
C ASP A 116 15.81 -8.77 19.65
N SER A 117 15.71 -10.07 19.95
CA SER A 117 16.76 -10.88 20.55
C SER A 117 16.76 -12.30 20.00
N SER A 118 17.93 -12.94 19.91
CA SER A 118 18.02 -14.34 19.49
C SER A 118 17.42 -15.25 20.56
N SER A 119 16.81 -16.36 20.14
CA SER A 119 16.21 -17.36 21.02
C SER A 119 16.58 -18.77 20.57
N ASN A 120 16.92 -19.63 21.55
CA ASN A 120 17.32 -21.01 21.31
C ASN A 120 16.09 -21.90 21.08
N LEU A 121 15.02 -21.66 21.83
CA LEU A 121 13.74 -22.35 21.72
C LEU A 121 12.62 -21.32 21.72
N SER A 122 11.73 -21.44 20.74
CA SER A 122 10.53 -20.63 20.63
C SER A 122 9.34 -21.51 20.26
N ILE A 123 8.14 -21.11 20.63
CA ILE A 123 6.90 -21.84 20.37
C ILE A 123 5.98 -20.94 19.57
N ILE A 124 5.57 -21.40 18.38
CA ILE A 124 4.47 -20.80 17.65
C ILE A 124 3.20 -21.51 18.06
N SER A 125 2.23 -20.78 18.60
CA SER A 125 0.95 -21.31 19.06
C SER A 125 -0.20 -20.78 18.21
N PHE A 126 -1.21 -21.62 17.97
CA PHE A 126 -2.42 -21.23 17.26
C PHE A 126 -3.60 -21.22 18.23
N GLN A 127 -4.34 -20.12 18.25
CA GLN A 127 -5.50 -19.96 19.11
C GLN A 127 -6.60 -19.20 18.39
N ASN A 128 -7.82 -19.37 18.85
CA ASN A 128 -8.92 -18.52 18.44
C ASN A 128 -8.71 -17.11 19.01
N ALA A 129 -8.90 -16.09 18.19
CA ALA A 129 -8.62 -14.69 18.53
C ALA A 129 -9.58 -14.15 19.61
N ASP A 130 -10.79 -14.70 19.72
CA ASP A 130 -11.76 -14.35 20.77
C ASP A 130 -11.55 -15.13 22.09
N GLY A 131 -10.51 -15.98 22.16
CA GLY A 131 -10.15 -16.77 23.33
C GLY A 131 -11.04 -17.97 23.62
N LYS A 132 -12.06 -18.24 22.81
CA LYS A 132 -12.91 -19.44 22.99
C LYS A 132 -12.23 -20.68 22.43
N ASP A 133 -12.42 -21.81 23.12
CA ASP A 133 -11.89 -23.10 22.68
C ASP A 133 -12.45 -23.51 21.31
N VAL A 134 -11.54 -23.83 20.40
CA VAL A 134 -11.82 -24.36 19.07
C VAL A 134 -10.76 -25.41 18.78
N ASP A 135 -11.18 -26.55 18.24
CA ASP A 135 -10.27 -27.60 17.79
C ASP A 135 -9.58 -27.14 16.50
N ILE A 136 -8.25 -27.08 16.51
CA ILE A 136 -7.44 -26.56 15.40
C ILE A 136 -6.51 -27.64 14.87
N ASP A 137 -6.64 -27.92 13.57
CA ASP A 137 -5.65 -28.72 12.83
C ASP A 137 -4.72 -27.80 12.03
N ILE A 138 -3.46 -28.19 11.96
CA ILE A 138 -2.45 -27.52 11.12
C ILE A 138 -1.79 -28.48 10.14
N ALA A 139 -1.47 -27.98 8.95
CA ALA A 139 -0.76 -28.73 7.92
C ALA A 139 0.23 -27.84 7.14
N SER A 140 1.25 -28.48 6.57
CA SER A 140 2.23 -27.83 5.69
C SER A 140 2.85 -26.54 6.27
N PRO A 141 3.39 -26.55 7.50
CA PRO A 141 4.02 -25.37 8.08
C PRO A 141 5.29 -25.00 7.31
N SER A 142 5.55 -23.69 7.22
CA SER A 142 6.78 -23.12 6.67
C SER A 142 7.24 -21.94 7.52
N LEU A 143 8.53 -21.88 7.79
CA LEU A 143 9.19 -20.73 8.39
C LEU A 143 10.49 -20.44 7.65
N GLN A 144 10.50 -19.37 6.86
CA GLN A 144 11.64 -19.00 6.02
C GLN A 144 12.37 -17.78 6.61
N PRO A 145 13.64 -17.92 7.03
CA PRO A 145 14.47 -16.80 7.42
C PRO A 145 14.96 -16.01 6.20
N PHE A 146 15.01 -14.69 6.36
CA PHE A 146 15.65 -13.76 5.44
C PHE A 146 16.54 -12.80 6.22
N THR A 147 17.77 -12.64 5.74
CA THR A 147 18.59 -11.48 6.10
C THR A 147 17.98 -10.21 5.50
N THR A 148 18.24 -9.05 6.11
CA THR A 148 17.84 -7.74 5.55
C THR A 148 18.32 -7.58 4.10
N LYS A 149 19.51 -8.07 3.77
CA LYS A 149 20.05 -8.03 2.40
C LYS A 149 19.22 -8.88 1.42
N GLN A 150 18.85 -10.10 1.79
CA GLN A 150 17.98 -10.94 0.95
C GLN A 150 16.59 -10.32 0.79
N TRP A 151 16.03 -9.79 1.87
CA TRP A 151 14.75 -9.11 1.85
C TRP A 151 14.75 -7.91 0.90
N ARG A 152 15.76 -7.03 1.03
CA ARG A 152 15.98 -5.88 0.13
C ARG A 152 16.21 -6.31 -1.32
N PHE A 153 16.97 -7.38 -1.56
CA PHE A 153 17.15 -7.92 -2.91
C PHE A 153 15.82 -8.36 -3.54
N ASN A 154 14.94 -9.01 -2.78
CA ASN A 154 13.63 -9.41 -3.29
C ASN A 154 12.73 -8.21 -3.61
N GLN A 155 12.71 -7.18 -2.75
CA GLN A 155 12.01 -5.93 -3.04
C GLN A 155 12.51 -5.32 -4.34
N GLN A 156 13.83 -5.23 -4.52
CA GLN A 156 14.43 -4.66 -5.73
C GLN A 156 14.11 -5.49 -6.98
N TYR A 157 14.11 -6.82 -6.86
CA TYR A 157 13.69 -7.72 -7.94
C TYR A 157 12.24 -7.44 -8.35
N ILE A 158 11.31 -7.30 -7.40
CA ILE A 158 9.91 -7.01 -7.71
C ILE A 158 9.80 -5.60 -8.33
N ILE A 159 10.47 -4.59 -7.77
CA ILE A 159 10.50 -3.24 -8.35
C ILE A 159 10.98 -3.29 -9.80
N ASN A 160 12.08 -3.99 -10.09
CA ASN A 160 12.63 -4.09 -11.44
C ASN A 160 11.72 -4.82 -12.43
N THR A 161 10.84 -5.71 -11.95
CA THR A 161 9.96 -6.54 -12.80
C THR A 161 8.52 -6.03 -12.87
N LYS A 162 8.10 -5.19 -11.93
CA LYS A 162 6.71 -4.69 -11.82
C LYS A 162 6.58 -3.19 -11.98
N ARG A 163 7.63 -2.42 -11.66
CA ARG A 163 7.64 -0.95 -11.76
C ARG A 163 8.50 -0.43 -12.91
N LYS A 164 9.19 -1.32 -13.63
CA LYS A 164 10.07 -0.96 -14.75
C LYS A 164 9.78 -1.83 -15.97
N LEU A 165 10.13 -1.30 -17.14
CA LEU A 165 10.10 -2.01 -18.42
C LEU A 165 11.41 -1.82 -19.18
N ALA A 166 11.80 -2.88 -19.91
CA ALA A 166 12.82 -2.79 -20.94
C ALA A 166 12.27 -1.97 -22.11
N VAL A 167 13.08 -1.02 -22.60
CA VAL A 167 12.75 -0.17 -23.74
C VAL A 167 13.88 -0.27 -24.76
N THR A 168 13.53 -0.40 -26.03
CA THR A 168 14.46 -0.29 -27.14
C THR A 168 13.99 0.79 -28.10
N ILE A 169 14.80 1.84 -28.22
CA ILE A 169 14.62 2.92 -29.18
C ILE A 169 15.36 2.55 -30.45
N HIS A 170 14.67 2.61 -31.59
CA HIS A 170 15.22 2.41 -32.91
C HIS A 170 15.23 3.75 -33.66
N VAL A 171 16.36 4.08 -34.27
CA VAL A 171 16.54 5.33 -35.02
C VAL A 171 16.80 5.00 -36.48
N SER A 172 16.06 5.65 -37.37
CA SER A 172 16.23 5.55 -38.83
C SER A 172 16.17 6.91 -39.52
N ASP A 173 16.67 6.97 -40.75
CA ASP A 173 16.38 8.08 -41.67
C ASP A 173 15.02 7.90 -42.35
N THR A 174 14.63 8.88 -43.17
CA THR A 174 13.39 8.88 -43.97
C THR A 174 13.28 7.71 -44.95
N ASP A 175 14.40 7.06 -45.30
CA ASP A 175 14.43 5.89 -46.19
C ASP A 175 14.36 4.56 -45.41
N GLY A 176 14.20 4.63 -44.09
CA GLY A 176 14.15 3.47 -43.19
C GLY A 176 15.52 2.86 -42.87
N ARG A 177 16.63 3.48 -43.27
CA ARG A 177 17.98 2.99 -42.95
C ARG A 177 18.32 3.28 -41.51
N ARG A 178 18.82 2.27 -40.79
CA ARG A 178 19.19 2.37 -39.37
C ARG A 178 20.41 3.29 -39.17
N LEU A 179 20.29 4.24 -38.24
CA LEU A 179 21.33 5.23 -37.97
C LEU A 179 22.19 4.82 -36.78
N LYS A 180 23.42 4.37 -37.03
CA LYS A 180 24.44 4.09 -36.01
C LYS A 180 25.08 5.38 -35.51
N GLY A 181 25.26 5.52 -34.19
CA GLY A 181 25.93 6.68 -33.60
C GLY A 181 25.05 7.93 -33.45
N ALA A 182 23.74 7.82 -33.63
CA ALA A 182 22.79 8.86 -33.24
C ALA A 182 22.78 9.01 -31.71
N ALA A 183 22.97 10.23 -31.23
CA ALA A 183 22.92 10.56 -29.83
C ALA A 183 21.46 10.61 -29.36
N ILE A 184 21.16 9.92 -28.26
CA ILE A 184 19.84 9.84 -27.66
C ILE A 184 19.90 10.44 -26.25
N SER A 185 18.89 11.23 -25.93
CA SER A 185 18.61 11.70 -24.57
C SER A 185 17.14 11.43 -24.25
N VAL A 186 16.88 10.65 -23.21
CA VAL A 186 15.53 10.31 -22.74
C VAL A 186 15.37 10.88 -21.34
N LYS A 187 14.31 11.66 -21.13
CA LYS A 187 13.96 12.26 -19.84
C LYS A 187 12.59 11.78 -19.42
N GLN A 188 12.48 11.20 -18.22
CA GLN A 188 11.19 10.94 -17.59
C GLN A 188 10.52 12.28 -17.24
N ILE A 189 9.25 12.43 -17.62
CA ILE A 189 8.47 13.66 -17.39
C ILE A 189 7.30 13.46 -16.44
N SER A 190 6.86 12.24 -16.21
CA SER A 190 5.93 11.86 -15.12
C SER A 190 6.22 10.46 -14.60
N LYS A 191 5.72 10.16 -13.41
CA LYS A 191 5.82 8.87 -12.74
C LYS A 191 4.44 8.22 -12.72
N ASP A 192 4.38 6.89 -12.87
CA ASP A 192 3.13 6.11 -12.77
C ASP A 192 2.67 5.89 -11.33
N PHE A 193 3.61 5.82 -10.38
CA PHE A 193 3.33 5.51 -8.98
C PHE A 193 3.32 6.80 -8.15
N PRO A 194 2.17 7.24 -7.63
CA PRO A 194 2.08 8.47 -6.86
C PRO A 194 2.69 8.29 -5.47
N ILE A 195 3.56 9.23 -5.10
CA ILE A 195 4.08 9.37 -3.74
C ILE A 195 3.76 10.78 -3.30
N GLY A 196 2.96 10.89 -2.25
CA GLY A 196 2.48 12.16 -1.74
C GLY A 196 2.66 12.34 -0.25
N SER A 197 2.32 13.53 0.22
CA SER A 197 2.23 13.87 1.63
C SER A 197 0.95 14.66 1.86
N ALA A 198 0.35 14.48 3.04
CA ALA A 198 -0.72 15.31 3.53
C ALA A 198 -0.25 16.78 3.60
N ILE A 199 -1.19 17.70 3.36
CA ILE A 199 -1.03 19.13 3.55
C ILE A 199 -2.20 19.66 4.39
N ALA A 200 -1.92 20.67 5.19
CA ALA A 200 -2.93 21.44 5.92
C ALA A 200 -3.02 22.86 5.33
N ASN A 201 -4.01 23.63 5.77
CA ASN A 201 -4.21 25.02 5.36
C ASN A 201 -2.99 25.93 5.56
N THR A 202 -2.05 25.53 6.41
CA THR A 202 -0.75 26.18 6.66
C THR A 202 0.14 26.28 5.42
N ILE A 203 -0.18 25.54 4.35
CA ILE A 203 0.45 25.68 3.04
C ILE A 203 0.00 26.94 2.30
N LEU A 204 -1.20 27.45 2.61
CA LEU A 204 -1.70 28.69 2.06
C LEU A 204 -0.83 29.83 2.61
N ASP A 205 -0.37 30.70 1.72
CA ASP A 205 0.50 31.85 2.02
C ASP A 205 1.88 31.53 2.63
N ASN A 206 2.28 30.25 2.65
CA ASN A 206 3.61 29.83 3.11
C ASN A 206 4.50 29.41 1.94
N LEU A 207 5.08 30.40 1.25
CA LEU A 207 5.91 30.17 0.06
C LEU A 207 7.10 29.21 0.30
N PRO A 208 7.83 29.26 1.44
CA PRO A 208 8.83 28.25 1.77
C PRO A 208 8.27 26.82 1.83
N TYR A 209 7.10 26.62 2.47
CA TYR A 209 6.45 25.31 2.52
C TYR A 209 6.03 24.82 1.14
N GLN A 210 5.38 25.69 0.35
CA GLN A 210 4.97 25.40 -1.01
C GLN A 210 6.17 24.95 -1.86
N ASN A 211 7.27 25.71 -1.83
CA ASN A 211 8.50 25.38 -2.56
C ASN A 211 9.15 24.08 -2.10
N TRP A 212 9.08 23.76 -0.81
CA TRP A 212 9.60 22.51 -0.25
C TRP A 212 8.74 21.32 -0.71
N PHE A 213 7.42 21.48 -0.71
CA PHE A 213 6.45 20.42 -1.05
C PHE A 213 6.46 20.07 -2.55
N VAL A 214 6.31 21.07 -3.43
CA VAL A 214 6.15 20.85 -4.90
C VAL A 214 7.40 20.29 -5.57
N LYS A 215 8.57 20.36 -4.90
CA LYS A 215 9.80 19.74 -5.36
C LYS A 215 9.81 18.22 -5.20
N ARG A 216 8.95 17.68 -4.33
CA ARG A 216 9.00 16.28 -3.87
C ARG A 216 7.80 15.49 -4.30
N PHE A 217 6.61 16.04 -4.10
CA PHE A 217 5.37 15.30 -4.18
C PHE A 217 4.57 15.71 -5.41
N ASP A 218 4.13 14.72 -6.16
CA ASP A 218 3.16 14.87 -7.26
C ASP A 218 1.73 14.50 -6.81
N ALA A 219 1.55 14.13 -5.55
CA ALA A 219 0.28 13.77 -4.97
C ALA A 219 0.10 14.30 -3.53
N THR A 220 -1.15 14.50 -3.09
CA THR A 220 -1.47 14.98 -1.75
C THR A 220 -2.83 14.51 -1.24
N VAL A 221 -3.10 14.82 0.02
CA VAL A 221 -4.38 14.65 0.71
C VAL A 221 -4.52 15.83 1.69
N PHE A 222 -5.72 16.35 1.89
CA PHE A 222 -5.95 17.42 2.86
C PHE A 222 -6.14 16.81 4.24
N GLU A 223 -5.40 17.30 5.23
CA GLU A 223 -5.37 16.69 6.56
C GLU A 223 -6.72 16.82 7.28
N ASN A 224 -7.36 17.99 7.14
CA ASN A 224 -8.60 18.31 7.85
C ASN A 224 -9.64 19.06 7.00
N GLU A 225 -9.21 19.75 5.95
CA GLU A 225 -9.97 20.81 5.29
C GLU A 225 -11.15 20.34 4.44
N LEU A 226 -11.28 19.02 4.27
CA LEU A 226 -12.45 18.39 3.68
C LEU A 226 -13.33 17.64 4.69
N LYS A 227 -12.88 17.40 5.92
CA LYS A 227 -13.67 16.65 6.91
C LYS A 227 -14.97 17.40 7.24
N TRP A 228 -16.00 16.66 7.65
CA TRP A 228 -17.34 17.24 7.79
C TRP A 228 -17.38 18.39 8.80
N TYR A 229 -16.70 18.27 9.93
CA TYR A 229 -16.59 19.37 10.91
C TYR A 229 -15.88 20.62 10.39
N ALA A 230 -15.02 20.51 9.38
CA ALA A 230 -14.30 21.64 8.81
C ALA A 230 -15.16 22.38 7.77
N THR A 231 -16.00 21.65 7.05
CA THR A 231 -16.75 22.17 5.91
C THR A 231 -18.22 22.46 6.21
N GLU A 232 -18.78 21.91 7.29
CA GLU A 232 -20.16 22.17 7.74
C GLU A 232 -20.28 22.04 9.27
N ARG A 233 -19.62 22.98 9.97
CA ARG A 233 -19.60 22.99 11.44
C ARG A 233 -20.99 23.17 12.06
N ASP A 234 -21.82 24.02 11.46
CA ASP A 234 -23.22 24.22 11.82
C ASP A 234 -24.12 23.70 10.68
N GLU A 235 -25.25 23.09 11.02
CA GLU A 235 -26.21 22.53 10.05
C GLU A 235 -26.57 23.53 8.95
N GLY A 236 -26.37 23.13 7.69
CA GLY A 236 -26.69 23.92 6.51
C GLY A 236 -25.75 25.10 6.22
N LYS A 237 -24.74 25.34 7.06
CA LYS A 237 -23.73 26.41 6.85
C LYS A 237 -22.45 25.83 6.28
N VAL A 238 -22.53 25.42 5.01
CA VAL A 238 -21.39 24.89 4.28
C VAL A 238 -20.37 26.01 3.98
N ASN A 239 -19.08 25.73 4.22
CA ASN A 239 -17.98 26.62 3.90
C ASN A 239 -16.80 25.84 3.31
N TYR A 240 -16.57 26.05 2.01
CA TYR A 240 -15.48 25.43 1.25
C TYR A 240 -14.29 26.36 0.99
N THR A 241 -14.29 27.59 1.54
CA THR A 241 -13.30 28.63 1.20
C THR A 241 -11.84 28.15 1.27
N ILE A 242 -11.47 27.46 2.35
CA ILE A 242 -10.10 26.98 2.55
C ILE A 242 -9.79 25.79 1.62
N SER A 243 -10.71 24.83 1.48
CA SER A 243 -10.49 23.68 0.60
C SER A 243 -10.46 24.10 -0.88
N ASP A 244 -11.26 25.08 -1.30
CA ASP A 244 -11.20 25.69 -2.63
C ASP A 244 -9.83 26.33 -2.90
N GLN A 245 -9.28 27.07 -1.93
CA GLN A 245 -7.93 27.65 -2.06
C GLN A 245 -6.84 26.59 -2.15
N MET A 246 -6.95 25.51 -1.38
CA MET A 246 -6.01 24.39 -1.44
C MET A 246 -6.12 23.62 -2.76
N VAL A 247 -7.32 23.41 -3.30
CA VAL A 247 -7.53 22.83 -4.64
C VAL A 247 -6.90 23.71 -5.71
N GLN A 248 -7.01 25.04 -5.60
CA GLN A 248 -6.33 25.95 -6.53
C GLN A 248 -4.81 25.80 -6.47
N PHE A 249 -4.23 25.68 -5.27
CA PHE A 249 -2.79 25.41 -5.11
C PHE A 249 -2.38 24.08 -5.76
N VAL A 250 -3.14 23.01 -5.51
CA VAL A 250 -2.91 21.68 -6.09
C VAL A 250 -2.94 21.74 -7.61
N ARG A 251 -3.97 22.36 -8.19
CA ARG A 251 -4.15 22.52 -9.63
C ARG A 251 -3.02 23.34 -10.26
N ALA A 252 -2.67 24.47 -9.65
CA ALA A 252 -1.60 25.34 -10.15
C ALA A 252 -0.24 24.62 -10.24
N ASN A 253 -0.01 23.65 -9.35
CA ASN A 253 1.22 22.86 -9.29
C ASN A 253 1.11 21.50 -9.99
N LYS A 254 -0.03 21.17 -10.62
CA LYS A 254 -0.28 19.90 -11.33
C LYS A 254 -0.08 18.68 -10.43
N ILE A 255 -0.50 18.81 -9.18
CA ILE A 255 -0.49 17.76 -8.17
C ILE A 255 -1.86 17.08 -8.19
N ILE A 256 -1.91 15.78 -7.92
CA ILE A 256 -3.19 15.06 -7.75
C ILE A 256 -3.57 15.02 -6.27
N ALA A 257 -4.86 15.10 -5.94
CA ALA A 257 -5.32 15.09 -4.55
C ALA A 257 -6.30 13.94 -4.26
N ARG A 258 -6.20 13.34 -3.08
CA ARG A 258 -7.22 12.44 -2.53
C ARG A 258 -8.22 13.25 -1.70
N GLY A 259 -9.52 13.01 -1.92
CA GLY A 259 -10.61 13.57 -1.15
C GLY A 259 -10.80 12.79 0.15
N HIS A 260 -10.36 13.36 1.26
CA HIS A 260 -10.38 12.72 2.57
C HIS A 260 -11.06 13.64 3.60
N ASN A 261 -12.22 13.27 4.15
CA ASN A 261 -13.10 12.16 3.79
C ASN A 261 -14.53 12.67 3.69
N ILE A 262 -15.44 11.86 3.12
CA ILE A 262 -16.86 12.21 3.12
C ILE A 262 -17.45 11.96 4.50
N PHE A 263 -17.26 10.74 5.03
CA PHE A 263 -17.71 10.33 6.35
C PHE A 263 -16.59 9.71 7.17
N TRP A 264 -16.61 10.02 8.46
CA TRP A 264 -15.80 9.36 9.47
C TRP A 264 -16.73 8.69 10.47
N GLU A 265 -16.62 7.38 10.60
CA GLU A 265 -17.52 6.57 11.42
C GLU A 265 -17.36 6.84 12.91
N ASN A 266 -16.20 7.36 13.33
CA ASN A 266 -15.96 7.72 14.72
C ASN A 266 -16.80 8.96 15.11
N PRO A 267 -17.74 8.85 16.07
CA PRO A 267 -18.62 9.95 16.46
C PRO A 267 -17.86 11.20 16.93
N LYS A 268 -16.65 11.03 17.49
CA LYS A 268 -15.82 12.13 17.97
C LYS A 268 -15.50 13.17 16.89
N TYR A 269 -15.45 12.74 15.64
CA TYR A 269 -15.07 13.58 14.50
C TYR A 269 -16.26 13.96 13.63
N ASN A 270 -17.48 13.83 14.13
CA ASN A 270 -18.67 14.34 13.46
C ASN A 270 -19.05 15.72 14.02
N PRO A 271 -19.66 16.61 13.20
CA PRO A 271 -20.22 17.85 13.70
C PRO A 271 -21.21 17.59 14.84
N THR A 272 -21.22 18.43 15.87
CA THR A 272 -22.05 18.21 17.06
C THR A 272 -23.55 18.12 16.75
N TRP A 273 -24.01 18.83 15.72
CA TRP A 273 -25.41 18.78 15.28
C TRP A 273 -25.80 17.43 14.66
N VAL A 274 -24.85 16.70 14.06
CA VAL A 274 -25.09 15.38 13.45
C VAL A 274 -25.29 14.30 14.52
N LEU A 275 -24.64 14.41 15.68
CA LEU A 275 -24.60 13.36 16.71
C LEU A 275 -25.98 12.94 17.24
N ASN A 276 -26.93 13.88 17.24
CA ASN A 276 -28.29 13.68 17.73
C ASN A 276 -29.28 13.27 16.63
N LEU A 277 -28.86 13.27 15.35
CA LEU A 277 -29.73 12.90 14.25
C LEU A 277 -29.90 11.37 14.17
N THR A 278 -31.09 10.94 13.78
CA THR A 278 -31.42 9.53 13.51
C THR A 278 -32.41 9.43 12.36
N GLY A 279 -32.58 8.22 11.80
CA GLY A 279 -33.57 7.94 10.76
C GLY A 279 -33.52 8.92 9.58
N ILE A 280 -34.68 9.44 9.18
CA ILE A 280 -34.83 10.30 7.99
C ILE A 280 -34.00 11.59 8.08
N GLN A 281 -33.85 12.18 9.27
CA GLN A 281 -33.07 13.41 9.43
C GLN A 281 -31.58 13.18 9.17
N LEU A 282 -31.01 12.11 9.74
CA LEU A 282 -29.63 11.73 9.50
C LEU A 282 -29.41 11.30 8.04
N GLN A 283 -30.35 10.54 7.46
CA GLN A 283 -30.32 10.14 6.05
C GLN A 283 -30.28 11.38 5.15
N SER A 284 -31.09 12.39 5.44
CA SER A 284 -31.10 13.65 4.68
C SER A 284 -29.78 14.40 4.81
N ALA A 285 -29.20 14.48 6.01
CA ALA A 285 -27.92 15.15 6.24
C ALA A 285 -26.77 14.46 5.49
N VAL A 286 -26.71 13.13 5.56
CA VAL A 286 -25.77 12.29 4.79
C VAL A 286 -25.90 12.55 3.29
N ASN A 287 -27.12 12.47 2.74
CA ASN A 287 -27.33 12.65 1.31
C ASN A 287 -26.93 14.06 0.85
N SER A 288 -27.31 15.10 1.61
CA SER A 288 -26.92 16.48 1.35
C SER A 288 -25.41 16.65 1.38
N ARG A 289 -24.71 15.99 2.32
CA ARG A 289 -23.25 16.04 2.44
C ARG A 289 -22.55 15.46 1.21
N ILE A 290 -22.95 14.25 0.79
CA ILE A 290 -22.39 13.59 -0.40
C ILE A 290 -22.60 14.47 -1.63
N GLN A 291 -23.85 14.91 -1.86
CA GLN A 291 -24.20 15.72 -3.02
C GLN A 291 -23.47 17.06 -3.02
N SER A 292 -23.34 17.71 -1.86
CA SER A 292 -22.64 19.00 -1.75
C SER A 292 -21.17 18.87 -2.14
N LEU A 293 -20.43 17.93 -1.53
CA LEU A 293 -19.01 17.75 -1.81
C LEU A 293 -18.75 17.33 -3.25
N MET A 294 -19.43 16.28 -3.70
CA MET A 294 -19.12 15.66 -5.00
C MET A 294 -19.56 16.55 -6.17
N ASN A 295 -20.60 17.37 -6.01
CA ASN A 295 -20.94 18.37 -7.02
C ASN A 295 -19.95 19.54 -7.03
N GLN A 296 -19.48 20.00 -5.86
CA GLN A 296 -18.52 21.09 -5.76
C GLN A 296 -17.16 20.70 -6.35
N TYR A 297 -16.69 19.50 -6.05
CA TYR A 297 -15.33 19.05 -6.32
C TYR A 297 -15.23 17.95 -7.38
N LYS A 298 -16.22 17.93 -8.29
CA LYS A 298 -16.20 17.03 -9.43
C LYS A 298 -14.89 17.18 -10.21
N GLU A 299 -14.23 16.06 -10.51
CA GLU A 299 -12.93 15.98 -11.21
C GLU A 299 -11.71 16.57 -10.47
N GLU A 300 -11.86 17.16 -9.28
CA GLU A 300 -10.72 17.76 -8.54
C GLU A 300 -9.92 16.73 -7.75
N PHE A 301 -10.59 15.68 -7.25
CA PHE A 301 -9.97 14.62 -6.47
C PHE A 301 -9.94 13.31 -7.26
N ILE A 302 -8.77 12.67 -7.29
CA ILE A 302 -8.59 11.40 -8.00
C ILE A 302 -9.22 10.22 -7.27
N HIS A 303 -9.44 10.34 -5.96
CA HIS A 303 -10.05 9.33 -5.10
C HIS A 303 -10.94 10.00 -4.06
N TRP A 304 -11.97 9.31 -3.59
CA TRP A 304 -12.76 9.71 -2.43
C TRP A 304 -12.79 8.61 -1.37
N ASP A 305 -12.35 8.94 -0.15
CA ASP A 305 -12.60 8.12 1.03
C ASP A 305 -14.05 8.33 1.45
N ILE A 306 -14.92 7.39 1.06
CA ILE A 306 -16.37 7.49 1.31
C ILE A 306 -16.68 7.26 2.79
N SER A 307 -16.12 6.19 3.36
CA SER A 307 -16.22 5.87 4.79
C SER A 307 -14.82 5.60 5.34
N ASN A 308 -14.54 6.20 6.50
CA ASN A 308 -13.27 6.13 7.22
C ASN A 308 -13.48 5.46 8.57
N GLU A 309 -12.62 4.48 8.90
CA GLU A 309 -12.57 3.74 10.17
C GLU A 309 -13.81 2.91 10.51
N MET A 310 -14.46 2.30 9.51
CA MET A 310 -15.68 1.51 9.71
C MET A 310 -15.47 0.15 10.39
N LEU A 311 -14.22 -0.32 10.48
CA LEU A 311 -13.94 -1.54 11.23
C LEU A 311 -13.97 -1.33 12.75
N HIS A 312 -13.74 -0.10 13.21
CA HIS A 312 -13.72 0.24 14.64
C HIS A 312 -14.97 0.96 15.11
N PHE A 313 -15.69 1.61 14.20
CA PHE A 313 -16.85 2.44 14.51
C PHE A 313 -17.97 2.20 13.49
N ASP A 314 -19.21 2.34 13.95
CA ASP A 314 -20.43 2.01 13.20
C ASP A 314 -21.52 3.08 13.41
N PHE A 315 -21.12 4.35 13.59
CA PHE A 315 -22.03 5.45 13.98
C PHE A 315 -23.25 5.54 13.08
N TYR A 316 -23.05 5.45 11.76
CA TYR A 316 -24.14 5.59 10.81
C TYR A 316 -24.96 4.31 10.69
N GLU A 317 -24.34 3.13 10.66
CA GLU A 317 -25.09 1.86 10.56
C GLU A 317 -25.97 1.60 11.79
N GLN A 318 -25.52 1.99 12.99
CA GLN A 318 -26.35 1.92 14.19
C GLN A 318 -27.61 2.81 14.11
N ARG A 319 -27.58 3.90 13.34
CA ARG A 319 -28.65 4.93 13.31
C ARG A 319 -29.52 4.89 12.06
N LEU A 320 -28.98 4.38 10.96
CA LEU A 320 -29.64 4.28 9.65
C LEU A 320 -29.94 2.83 9.25
N GLY A 321 -29.34 1.86 9.95
CA GLY A 321 -29.45 0.43 9.64
C GLY A 321 -28.20 -0.11 8.92
N PRO A 322 -28.10 -1.45 8.79
CA PRO A 322 -26.90 -2.13 8.27
C PRO A 322 -26.58 -1.81 6.81
N ASP A 323 -27.51 -1.24 6.06
CA ASP A 323 -27.28 -0.85 4.66
C ASP A 323 -26.78 0.59 4.50
N ALA A 324 -26.51 1.33 5.60
CA ALA A 324 -26.16 2.75 5.52
C ALA A 324 -24.91 2.99 4.65
N THR A 325 -23.84 2.22 4.85
CA THR A 325 -22.62 2.33 4.06
C THR A 325 -22.89 2.02 2.59
N LEU A 326 -23.70 1.01 2.27
CA LEU A 326 -24.13 0.73 0.88
C LEU A 326 -24.78 1.97 0.24
N HIS A 327 -25.70 2.61 0.95
CA HIS A 327 -26.37 3.82 0.46
C HIS A 327 -25.40 4.99 0.25
N PHE A 328 -24.31 5.09 1.03
CA PHE A 328 -23.30 6.13 0.84
C PHE A 328 -22.59 5.95 -0.50
N PHE A 329 -22.12 4.74 -0.79
CA PHE A 329 -21.47 4.41 -2.06
C PHE A 329 -22.41 4.59 -3.25
N GLU A 330 -23.66 4.13 -3.14
CA GLU A 330 -24.64 4.35 -4.19
C GLU A 330 -24.90 5.82 -4.48
N THR A 331 -25.05 6.63 -3.43
CA THR A 331 -25.31 8.07 -3.56
C THR A 331 -24.09 8.80 -4.11
N ALA A 332 -22.89 8.37 -3.72
CA ALA A 332 -21.64 8.90 -4.23
C ALA A 332 -21.50 8.59 -5.73
N HIS A 333 -21.68 7.33 -6.13
CA HIS A 333 -21.62 6.93 -7.52
C HIS A 333 -22.70 7.61 -8.39
N LYS A 334 -23.91 7.82 -7.86
CA LYS A 334 -24.96 8.61 -8.54
C LYS A 334 -24.57 10.08 -8.72
N SER A 335 -23.83 10.66 -7.77
CA SER A 335 -23.41 12.06 -7.80
C SER A 335 -22.24 12.28 -8.78
N ASP A 336 -21.26 11.37 -8.78
CA ASP A 336 -20.18 11.36 -9.76
C ASP A 336 -19.83 9.91 -10.19
N PRO A 337 -20.35 9.44 -11.34
CA PRO A 337 -20.10 8.09 -11.82
C PRO A 337 -18.65 7.81 -12.22
N LEU A 338 -17.81 8.85 -12.36
CA LEU A 338 -16.40 8.73 -12.71
C LEU A 338 -15.48 8.84 -11.48
N ALA A 339 -16.03 9.15 -10.31
CA ALA A 339 -15.26 9.21 -9.07
C ALA A 339 -14.74 7.81 -8.71
N THR A 340 -13.47 7.75 -8.32
CA THR A 340 -12.84 6.51 -7.86
C THR A 340 -13.04 6.37 -6.36
N LEU A 341 -13.82 5.39 -5.92
CA LEU A 341 -14.33 5.29 -4.55
C LEU A 341 -13.49 4.35 -3.68
N PHE A 342 -13.14 4.81 -2.48
CA PHE A 342 -12.28 4.11 -1.52
C PHE A 342 -12.95 3.94 -0.15
N ILE A 343 -12.49 2.89 0.53
CA ILE A 343 -12.67 2.65 1.97
C ILE A 343 -11.29 2.83 2.62
N ASN A 344 -11.23 3.44 3.80
CA ASN A 344 -9.97 3.72 4.48
C ASN A 344 -10.07 3.31 5.97
N ASP A 345 -9.12 2.51 6.45
CA ASP A 345 -9.07 2.06 7.86
C ASP A 345 -7.63 1.92 8.37
N PHE A 346 -7.47 2.05 9.69
CA PHE A 346 -6.21 1.83 10.41
C PHE A 346 -6.09 0.44 11.03
N ASN A 347 -4.86 0.14 11.48
CA ASN A 347 -4.45 -1.12 12.12
C ASN A 347 -4.56 -2.38 11.25
N VAL A 348 -5.06 -2.28 10.01
CA VAL A 348 -5.20 -3.42 9.08
C VAL A 348 -3.84 -3.95 8.62
N VAL A 349 -2.89 -3.04 8.30
CA VAL A 349 -1.57 -3.38 7.76
C VAL A 349 -0.45 -3.32 8.81
N GLU A 350 -0.71 -2.57 9.87
CA GLU A 350 0.23 -2.21 10.92
C GLU A 350 0.38 -3.31 11.95
N LYS A 351 -0.72 -4.00 12.26
CA LYS A 351 -0.82 -4.98 13.34
C LYS A 351 -1.77 -6.11 12.94
N CYS A 352 -1.73 -7.21 13.68
CA CYS A 352 -2.69 -8.31 13.50
C CYS A 352 -3.38 -8.75 14.80
N ASN A 353 -3.04 -8.14 15.93
CA ASN A 353 -3.67 -8.38 17.22
C ASN A 353 -4.86 -7.45 17.51
N ASP A 354 -5.16 -6.50 16.62
CA ASP A 354 -6.40 -5.74 16.68
C ASP A 354 -7.53 -6.59 16.12
N VAL A 355 -8.38 -7.11 17.01
CA VAL A 355 -9.46 -8.04 16.64
C VAL A 355 -10.54 -7.40 15.77
N ASN A 356 -10.70 -6.08 15.85
CA ASN A 356 -11.70 -5.35 15.07
C ASN A 356 -11.24 -5.15 13.62
N SER A 357 -9.93 -4.96 13.41
CA SER A 357 -9.37 -4.63 12.09
C SER A 357 -8.37 -5.64 11.53
N THR A 358 -8.52 -6.91 11.88
CA THR A 358 -7.74 -7.96 11.21
C THR A 358 -7.91 -7.90 9.69
N VAL A 359 -6.89 -8.30 8.94
CA VAL A 359 -6.96 -8.38 7.47
C VAL A 359 -8.14 -9.23 6.97
N ASP A 360 -8.54 -10.26 7.73
CA ASP A 360 -9.72 -11.06 7.41
C ASP A 360 -11.04 -10.33 7.63
N ALA A 361 -11.15 -9.55 8.71
CA ALA A 361 -12.31 -8.70 8.97
C ALA A 361 -12.46 -7.66 7.86
N TYR A 362 -11.37 -6.99 7.47
CA TYR A 362 -11.36 -6.06 6.35
C TYR A 362 -11.83 -6.73 5.06
N ILE A 363 -11.23 -7.87 4.67
CA ILE A 363 -11.62 -8.59 3.45
C ILE A 363 -13.08 -9.06 3.49
N SER A 364 -13.56 -9.52 4.66
CA SER A 364 -14.95 -9.91 4.84
C SER A 364 -15.88 -8.74 4.60
N ARG A 365 -15.56 -7.59 5.18
CA ARG A 365 -16.34 -6.35 5.05
C ARG A 365 -16.37 -5.84 3.61
N ILE A 366 -15.22 -5.81 2.93
CA ILE A 366 -15.15 -5.43 1.52
C ILE A 366 -16.02 -6.35 0.64
N ARG A 367 -15.94 -7.67 0.86
CA ARG A 367 -16.73 -8.64 0.09
C ARG A 367 -18.22 -8.55 0.36
N GLU A 368 -18.61 -8.30 1.60
CA GLU A 368 -20.01 -8.04 1.98
C GLU A 368 -20.57 -6.86 1.19
N LEU A 369 -19.85 -5.72 1.18
CA LEU A 369 -20.26 -4.54 0.43
C LEU A 369 -20.36 -4.82 -1.08
N GLN A 370 -19.35 -5.49 -1.66
CA GLN A 370 -19.36 -5.88 -3.07
C GLN A 370 -20.54 -6.81 -3.42
N GLN A 371 -20.86 -7.78 -2.56
CA GLN A 371 -21.99 -8.70 -2.75
C GLN A 371 -23.34 -8.00 -2.70
N ASN A 372 -23.45 -6.92 -1.91
CA ASN A 372 -24.64 -6.09 -1.82
C ASN A 372 -24.69 -4.96 -2.86
N GLY A 373 -23.78 -4.95 -3.84
CA GLY A 373 -23.84 -4.04 -5.00
C GLY A 373 -23.01 -2.77 -4.89
N VAL A 374 -22.18 -2.61 -3.84
CA VAL A 374 -21.23 -1.50 -3.78
C VAL A 374 -20.19 -1.64 -4.88
N PHE A 375 -20.10 -0.61 -5.72
CA PHE A 375 -18.96 -0.39 -6.59
C PHE A 375 -17.89 0.41 -5.85
N MET A 376 -16.70 -0.18 -5.73
CA MET A 376 -15.52 0.46 -5.15
C MET A 376 -14.31 0.15 -6.04
N ASP A 377 -13.41 1.11 -6.13
CA ASP A 377 -12.30 1.09 -7.08
C ASP A 377 -10.96 0.82 -6.40
N GLY A 378 -10.90 0.88 -5.07
CA GLY A 378 -9.68 0.65 -4.32
C GLY A 378 -9.90 0.58 -2.81
N ILE A 379 -8.84 0.17 -2.11
CA ILE A 379 -8.81 0.07 -0.64
C ILE A 379 -7.64 0.87 -0.09
N GLY A 380 -7.91 1.62 0.99
CA GLY A 380 -6.97 2.44 1.72
C GLY A 380 -6.59 1.80 3.05
N LEU A 381 -5.30 1.85 3.36
CA LEU A 381 -4.70 1.38 4.60
C LEU A 381 -3.93 2.55 5.19
N GLU A 382 -4.39 3.10 6.31
CA GLU A 382 -3.83 4.34 6.88
C GLU A 382 -2.31 4.21 7.07
N GLY A 383 -1.85 3.18 7.79
CA GLY A 383 -0.42 2.92 7.93
C GLY A 383 0.22 3.76 9.02
N HIS A 384 -0.47 3.94 10.15
CA HIS A 384 0.07 4.59 11.35
C HIS A 384 0.96 3.63 12.15
N PHE A 385 2.23 3.49 11.76
CA PHE A 385 3.12 2.50 12.36
C PHE A 385 3.78 3.02 13.65
N THR A 386 3.94 2.14 14.63
CA THR A 386 4.92 2.37 15.72
C THR A 386 6.22 1.64 15.38
N ILE A 387 6.19 0.30 15.38
CA ILE A 387 7.30 -0.54 14.94
C ILE A 387 6.79 -1.36 13.75
N PRO A 388 7.31 -1.15 12.53
CA PRO A 388 6.85 -1.91 11.37
C PRO A 388 7.38 -3.35 11.43
N ASN A 389 6.57 -4.29 10.98
CA ASN A 389 6.97 -5.67 10.75
C ASN A 389 6.88 -5.97 9.25
N PRO A 390 7.99 -5.86 8.48
CA PRO A 390 7.96 -6.00 7.03
C PRO A 390 7.40 -7.33 6.54
N SER A 391 7.62 -8.43 7.26
CA SER A 391 7.09 -9.72 6.86
C SER A 391 5.59 -9.86 7.10
N LEU A 392 5.08 -9.31 8.20
CA LEU A 392 3.65 -9.26 8.45
C LEU A 392 2.96 -8.33 7.44
N MET A 393 3.51 -7.14 7.22
CA MET A 393 3.02 -6.19 6.20
C MET A 393 2.95 -6.84 4.83
N ARG A 394 4.00 -7.56 4.39
CA ARG A 394 3.99 -8.33 3.14
C ARG A 394 2.86 -9.36 3.11
N ALA A 395 2.70 -10.13 4.19
CA ALA A 395 1.66 -11.16 4.27
C ALA A 395 0.24 -10.58 4.20
N ILE A 396 0.00 -9.44 4.86
CA ILE A 396 -1.28 -8.72 4.83
C ILE A 396 -1.55 -8.17 3.43
N LEU A 397 -0.58 -7.51 2.80
CA LEU A 397 -0.72 -6.98 1.44
C LEU A 397 -0.96 -8.08 0.40
N ASP A 398 -0.26 -9.21 0.50
CA ASP A 398 -0.47 -10.38 -0.38
C ASP A 398 -1.92 -10.92 -0.22
N LYS A 399 -2.46 -10.87 0.99
CA LYS A 399 -3.82 -11.33 1.31
C LYS A 399 -4.89 -10.35 0.81
N LEU A 400 -4.69 -9.05 1.02
CA LEU A 400 -5.56 -7.98 0.50
C LEU A 400 -5.57 -7.95 -1.04
N ALA A 401 -4.44 -8.25 -1.69
CA ALA A 401 -4.36 -8.33 -3.14
C ALA A 401 -5.35 -9.32 -3.78
N THR A 402 -5.84 -10.30 -3.01
CA THR A 402 -6.86 -11.25 -3.49
C THR A 402 -8.24 -10.62 -3.72
N LEU A 403 -8.47 -9.40 -3.26
CA LEU A 403 -9.66 -8.62 -3.58
C LEU A 403 -9.67 -8.15 -5.03
N GLY A 404 -8.52 -8.15 -5.71
CA GLY A 404 -8.39 -7.61 -7.06
C GLY A 404 -8.51 -6.09 -7.14
N LEU A 405 -8.53 -5.41 -5.98
CA LEU A 405 -8.60 -3.96 -5.87
C LEU A 405 -7.20 -3.36 -5.68
N PRO A 406 -6.90 -2.21 -6.32
CA PRO A 406 -5.76 -1.37 -6.00
C PRO A 406 -5.67 -1.06 -4.50
N ILE A 407 -4.47 -1.23 -3.92
CA ILE A 407 -4.17 -0.90 -2.54
C ILE A 407 -3.46 0.46 -2.49
N TRP A 408 -3.85 1.31 -1.56
CA TRP A 408 -3.14 2.54 -1.23
C TRP A 408 -2.71 2.53 0.23
N LEU A 409 -1.46 2.91 0.50
CA LEU A 409 -1.07 3.32 1.85
C LEU A 409 -1.38 4.81 1.95
N THR A 410 -2.32 5.21 2.80
CA THR A 410 -3.03 6.48 2.68
C THR A 410 -2.58 7.54 3.68
N GLU A 411 -1.98 7.15 4.79
CA GLU A 411 -1.67 8.04 5.93
C GLU A 411 -0.36 7.60 6.63
N VAL A 412 0.65 7.20 5.87
CA VAL A 412 1.86 6.59 6.43
C VAL A 412 2.62 7.59 7.30
N ASP A 413 2.77 7.25 8.58
CA ASP A 413 3.67 7.90 9.50
C ASP A 413 4.26 6.90 10.50
N ILE A 414 5.28 7.37 11.23
CA ILE A 414 5.89 6.61 12.33
C ILE A 414 5.63 7.36 13.63
N SER A 415 5.17 6.66 14.67
CA SER A 415 4.85 7.21 15.99
C SER A 415 5.87 8.22 16.51
N LYS A 416 5.38 9.36 17.00
CA LYS A 416 6.21 10.41 17.64
C LYS A 416 6.88 10.00 18.94
N THR A 417 6.56 8.81 19.46
CA THR A 417 7.21 8.25 20.66
C THR A 417 8.63 7.76 20.39
N LEU A 418 9.04 7.71 19.12
CA LEU A 418 10.37 7.29 18.67
C LEU A 418 11.21 8.51 18.29
N ASP A 419 12.53 8.39 18.42
CA ASP A 419 13.45 9.44 17.96
C ASP A 419 13.48 9.52 16.42
N GLU A 420 13.90 10.68 15.90
CA GLU A 420 13.89 10.98 14.47
C GLU A 420 14.67 9.97 13.60
N ASN A 421 15.78 9.43 14.10
CA ASN A 421 16.56 8.43 13.35
C ASN A 421 15.84 7.09 13.29
N THR A 422 15.20 6.69 14.40
CA THR A 422 14.36 5.49 14.41
C THR A 422 13.15 5.66 13.51
N GLN A 423 12.48 6.82 13.54
CA GLN A 423 11.40 7.14 12.60
C GLN A 423 11.86 7.02 11.16
N ALA A 424 13.00 7.61 10.80
CA ALA A 424 13.56 7.52 9.44
C ALA A 424 13.82 6.07 9.00
N ASN A 425 14.44 5.27 9.86
CA ASN A 425 14.74 3.86 9.58
C ASN A 425 13.46 3.02 9.37
N TYR A 426 12.42 3.28 10.14
CA TYR A 426 11.13 2.59 10.02
C TYR A 426 10.32 3.08 8.82
N LEU A 427 10.33 4.38 8.53
CA LEU A 427 9.73 4.94 7.32
C LEU A 427 10.31 4.29 6.06
N GLU A 428 11.63 4.14 5.98
CA GLU A 428 12.27 3.48 4.84
C GLU A 428 11.81 2.01 4.69
N GLN A 429 11.59 1.30 5.79
CA GLN A 429 11.09 -0.08 5.74
C GLN A 429 9.67 -0.13 5.18
N VAL A 430 8.76 0.70 5.69
CA VAL A 430 7.35 0.77 5.26
C VAL A 430 7.24 1.18 3.80
N MET A 431 7.92 2.27 3.41
CA MET A 431 7.84 2.77 2.03
C MET A 431 8.38 1.75 1.03
N ARG A 432 9.49 1.06 1.34
CA ARG A 432 10.03 0.00 0.46
C ARG A 432 9.11 -1.21 0.37
N GLU A 433 8.45 -1.62 1.46
CA GLU A 433 7.45 -2.69 1.40
C GLU A 433 6.27 -2.31 0.50
N GLY A 434 5.68 -1.14 0.73
CA GLY A 434 4.57 -0.62 -0.09
C GLY A 434 4.94 -0.52 -1.56
N PHE A 435 6.03 0.19 -1.88
CA PHE A 435 6.43 0.44 -3.27
C PHE A 435 6.75 -0.86 -4.04
N SER A 436 7.37 -1.83 -3.37
CA SER A 436 7.71 -3.12 -3.96
C SER A 436 6.54 -4.11 -4.03
N HIS A 437 5.38 -3.84 -3.43
CA HIS A 437 4.23 -4.73 -3.52
C HIS A 437 3.43 -4.47 -4.82
N PRO A 438 3.21 -5.46 -5.71
CA PRO A 438 2.61 -5.23 -7.03
C PRO A 438 1.21 -4.61 -7.02
N SER A 439 0.40 -4.95 -6.00
CA SER A 439 -0.98 -4.48 -5.84
C SER A 439 -1.11 -3.14 -5.13
N VAL A 440 0.00 -2.61 -4.58
CA VAL A 440 0.01 -1.25 -4.05
C VAL A 440 0.19 -0.29 -5.22
N ASN A 441 -0.64 0.74 -5.29
CA ASN A 441 -0.68 1.69 -6.40
C ASN A 441 -0.31 3.11 -6.02
N GLY A 442 -0.23 3.44 -4.72
CA GLY A 442 0.27 4.74 -4.26
C GLY A 442 0.57 4.75 -2.76
N ILE A 443 1.35 5.74 -2.34
CA ILE A 443 1.71 5.99 -0.95
C ILE A 443 1.50 7.47 -0.63
N MET A 444 0.78 7.75 0.44
CA MET A 444 0.60 9.08 1.01
C MET A 444 1.17 9.08 2.42
N LEU A 445 2.00 10.07 2.72
CA LEU A 445 2.59 10.26 4.04
C LEU A 445 1.72 11.20 4.88
N TRP A 446 1.46 10.89 6.15
CA TRP A 446 0.65 11.75 7.03
C TRP A 446 1.50 12.78 7.79
N THR A 447 2.15 13.64 7.01
CA THR A 447 3.22 14.53 7.49
C THR A 447 2.92 16.01 7.23
N ALA A 448 1.64 16.40 7.31
CA ALA A 448 1.23 17.79 7.16
C ALA A 448 1.96 18.67 8.19
N PHE A 449 2.62 19.72 7.70
CA PHE A 449 3.36 20.64 8.54
C PHE A 449 2.43 21.65 9.23
N HIS A 450 2.60 21.82 10.54
CA HIS A 450 2.02 22.93 11.30
C HIS A 450 3.10 23.70 12.06
N PRO A 451 2.86 24.97 12.44
CA PRO A 451 3.82 25.75 13.23
C PRO A 451 4.27 25.08 14.54
N ASN A 452 3.42 24.22 15.12
CA ASN A 452 3.68 23.51 16.37
C ASN A 452 4.17 22.07 16.17
N GLY A 453 4.55 21.68 14.95
CA GLY A 453 4.97 20.32 14.60
C GLY A 453 3.96 19.59 13.72
N CYS A 454 4.04 18.27 13.68
CA CYS A 454 3.18 17.40 12.86
C CYS A 454 2.46 16.39 13.76
N TYR A 455 1.53 15.62 13.19
CA TYR A 455 0.74 14.66 13.96
C TYR A 455 1.60 13.59 14.68
N GLN A 456 2.33 12.76 13.92
CA GLN A 456 3.28 11.76 14.45
C GLN A 456 4.71 12.00 13.97
N MET A 457 4.88 12.41 12.73
CA MET A 457 6.19 12.50 12.09
C MET A 457 6.24 13.75 11.21
N CYS A 458 7.28 14.55 11.36
CA CYS A 458 7.59 15.62 10.43
C CYS A 458 8.64 15.14 9.43
N LEU A 459 8.63 15.69 8.21
CA LEU A 459 9.71 15.51 7.23
C LEU A 459 10.74 16.66 7.28
N THR A 460 10.39 17.75 7.93
CA THR A 460 11.16 18.99 7.93
C THR A 460 10.97 19.78 9.21
N ASP A 461 11.97 20.58 9.58
CA ASP A 461 11.87 21.58 10.65
C ASP A 461 11.05 22.81 10.21
N SER A 462 10.90 23.79 11.10
CA SER A 462 10.16 25.04 10.84
C SER A 462 10.82 25.98 9.81
N ASN A 463 12.09 25.75 9.47
CA ASN A 463 12.82 26.49 8.43
C ASN A 463 12.83 25.76 7.09
N PHE A 464 12.07 24.65 6.98
CA PHE A 464 12.04 23.79 5.81
C PHE A 464 13.37 23.09 5.49
N ASN A 465 14.20 22.85 6.52
CA ASN A 465 15.33 21.91 6.44
C ASN A 465 14.85 20.50 6.75
N ASN A 466 15.29 19.52 5.96
CA ASN A 466 14.91 18.13 6.16
C ASN A 466 15.30 17.63 7.56
N LEU A 467 14.39 16.87 8.14
CA LEU A 467 14.69 15.92 9.22
C LEU A 467 15.15 14.59 8.62
N PRO A 468 15.70 13.65 9.41
CA PRO A 468 16.15 12.34 8.91
C PRO A 468 15.10 11.58 8.07
N SER A 469 13.82 11.71 8.43
CA SER A 469 12.68 11.17 7.67
C SER A 469 12.52 11.83 6.30
N GLY A 470 12.70 13.15 6.19
CA GLY A 470 12.73 13.89 4.92
C GLY A 470 13.88 13.45 4.02
N ASP A 471 15.06 13.19 4.59
CA ASP A 471 16.21 12.67 3.83
C ASP A 471 15.95 11.26 3.28
N VAL A 472 15.23 10.42 4.03
CA VAL A 472 14.77 9.12 3.54
C VAL A 472 13.82 9.28 2.35
N VAL A 473 12.85 10.21 2.43
CA VAL A 473 11.92 10.47 1.33
C VAL A 473 12.68 10.95 0.08
N ASP A 474 13.57 11.92 0.22
CA ASP A 474 14.37 12.44 -0.92
C ASP A 474 15.23 11.35 -1.56
N LYS A 475 15.86 10.50 -0.75
CA LYS A 475 16.61 9.34 -1.22
C LYS A 475 15.74 8.38 -2.03
N LEU A 476 14.56 8.03 -1.53
CA LEU A 476 13.66 7.08 -2.19
C LEU A 476 13.03 7.66 -3.47
N LEU A 477 12.65 8.93 -3.46
CA LEU A 477 12.16 9.63 -4.66
C LEU A 477 13.23 9.69 -5.76
N GLN A 478 14.50 9.82 -5.37
CA GLN A 478 15.63 9.78 -6.29
C GLN A 478 15.92 8.36 -6.81
N GLU A 479 15.75 7.34 -5.98
CA GLU A 479 15.93 5.93 -6.34
C GLU A 479 14.82 5.44 -7.28
N TRP A 480 13.57 5.89 -7.08
CA TRP A 480 12.38 5.41 -7.77
C TRP A 480 11.99 6.27 -8.97
N GLN A 481 12.99 6.60 -9.78
CA GLN A 481 12.81 7.27 -11.05
C GLN A 481 13.89 6.85 -12.05
N THR A 482 13.58 7.01 -13.33
CA THR A 482 14.57 6.83 -14.42
C THR A 482 15.45 8.07 -14.54
N GLY A 483 14.92 9.25 -14.23
CA GLY A 483 15.61 10.53 -14.41
C GLY A 483 15.91 10.79 -15.90
N ARG A 484 17.19 11.06 -16.20
CA ARG A 484 17.68 11.28 -17.56
C ARG A 484 18.67 10.17 -17.92
N VAL A 485 18.43 9.49 -19.04
CA VAL A 485 19.36 8.51 -19.61
C VAL A 485 19.84 9.00 -20.97
N GLU A 486 21.14 8.80 -21.21
CA GLU A 486 21.79 9.23 -22.44
C GLU A 486 22.59 8.08 -23.04
N GLY A 487 22.74 8.11 -24.35
CA GLY A 487 23.56 7.13 -25.04
C GLY A 487 23.63 7.37 -26.54
N ILE A 488 24.20 6.39 -27.23
CA ILE A 488 24.35 6.39 -28.68
C ILE A 488 23.78 5.10 -29.25
N THR A 489 23.20 5.17 -30.44
CA THR A 489 22.70 3.98 -31.14
C THR A 489 23.84 3.05 -31.58
N ASN A 490 23.62 1.75 -31.41
CA ASN A 490 24.55 0.70 -31.82
C ASN A 490 24.54 0.47 -33.35
N THR A 491 25.21 -0.58 -33.83
CA THR A 491 25.29 -0.93 -35.26
C THR A 491 23.95 -1.25 -35.92
N HIS A 492 22.91 -1.55 -35.13
CA HIS A 492 21.54 -1.78 -35.61
C HIS A 492 20.67 -0.52 -35.53
N GLY A 493 21.26 0.63 -35.20
CA GLY A 493 20.53 1.88 -34.99
C GLY A 493 19.67 1.87 -33.73
N SER A 494 20.03 1.07 -32.73
CA SER A 494 19.21 0.88 -31.52
C SER A 494 19.94 1.30 -30.24
N TYR A 495 19.18 1.77 -29.27
CA TYR A 495 19.62 2.01 -27.88
C TYR A 495 18.59 1.43 -26.92
N SER A 496 19.04 0.71 -25.89
CA SER A 496 18.14 0.06 -24.93
C SER A 496 18.45 0.48 -23.50
N PHE A 497 17.41 0.59 -22.69
CA PHE A 497 17.51 0.91 -21.26
C PHE A 497 16.31 0.32 -20.51
N TYR A 498 16.36 0.35 -19.17
CA TYR A 498 15.22 -0.01 -18.32
C TYR A 498 14.66 1.25 -17.65
N GLY A 499 13.42 1.60 -17.96
CA GLY A 499 12.74 2.77 -17.41
C GLY A 499 11.65 2.37 -16.42
N PHE A 500 11.47 3.16 -15.36
CA PHE A 500 10.26 3.15 -14.53
C PHE A 500 9.01 3.48 -15.34
N LEU A 501 7.85 2.99 -14.91
CA LEU A 501 6.58 3.33 -15.56
C LEU A 501 6.29 4.85 -15.45
N GLY A 502 5.67 5.40 -16.50
CA GLY A 502 5.38 6.82 -16.63
C GLY A 502 5.65 7.37 -18.05
N GLU A 503 5.57 8.68 -18.19
CA GLU A 503 5.75 9.37 -19.48
C GLU A 503 7.19 9.82 -19.69
N TYR A 504 7.62 9.82 -20.97
CA TYR A 504 8.97 10.17 -21.37
C TYR A 504 8.98 11.15 -22.53
N ARG A 505 9.97 12.03 -22.53
CA ARG A 505 10.39 12.82 -23.69
C ARG A 505 11.74 12.31 -24.18
N ILE A 506 11.86 12.13 -25.49
CA ILE A 506 13.11 11.75 -26.16
C ILE A 506 13.57 12.87 -27.09
N SER A 507 14.88 13.07 -27.14
CA SER A 507 15.59 13.83 -28.16
C SER A 507 16.60 12.92 -28.86
N VAL A 508 16.61 12.94 -30.18
CA VAL A 508 17.58 12.20 -30.99
C VAL A 508 18.32 13.18 -31.90
N LYS A 509 19.64 13.14 -31.87
CA LYS A 509 20.52 13.98 -32.68
C LYS A 509 21.44 13.12 -33.54
N TYR A 510 21.49 13.40 -34.83
CA TYR A 510 22.40 12.77 -35.77
C TYR A 510 22.91 13.81 -36.77
N HIS A 511 24.23 13.99 -36.83
CA HIS A 511 24.86 15.12 -37.53
C HIS A 511 24.23 16.46 -37.13
N ASN A 512 23.67 17.20 -38.10
CA ASN A 512 23.05 18.51 -37.90
C ASN A 512 21.52 18.44 -37.71
N ARG A 513 20.93 17.24 -37.64
CA ARG A 513 19.48 17.07 -37.42
C ARG A 513 19.20 16.67 -35.97
N THR A 514 18.14 17.23 -35.42
CA THR A 514 17.61 16.87 -34.10
C THR A 514 16.10 16.73 -34.20
N THR A 515 15.55 15.67 -33.61
CA THR A 515 14.10 15.46 -33.50
C THR A 515 13.71 15.17 -32.06
N TYR A 516 12.46 15.40 -31.73
CA TYR A 516 11.88 15.19 -30.41
C TYR A 516 10.61 14.35 -30.53
N SER A 517 10.36 13.50 -29.54
CA SER A 517 9.11 12.75 -29.43
C SER A 517 8.77 12.48 -27.97
N THR A 518 7.58 11.95 -27.73
CA THR A 518 7.15 11.42 -26.43
C THR A 518 6.69 9.97 -26.56
N PHE A 519 6.74 9.23 -25.45
CA PHE A 519 6.15 7.90 -25.33
C PHE A 519 5.82 7.59 -23.87
N SER A 520 4.87 6.68 -23.66
CA SER A 520 4.45 6.19 -22.36
C SER A 520 4.99 4.79 -22.08
N LEU A 521 5.29 4.51 -20.81
CA LEU A 521 5.55 3.18 -20.28
C LEU A 521 4.46 2.82 -19.28
N SER A 522 3.55 1.95 -19.67
CA SER A 522 2.49 1.38 -18.82
C SER A 522 2.80 -0.07 -18.46
N ARG A 523 2.10 -0.66 -17.48
CA ARG A 523 2.31 -2.06 -17.07
C ARG A 523 2.25 -3.02 -18.28
N GLY A 524 3.23 -3.90 -18.41
CA GLY A 524 3.34 -4.86 -19.51
C GLY A 524 4.39 -5.94 -19.21
N ARG A 525 4.48 -6.97 -20.06
CA ARG A 525 5.48 -8.06 -19.92
C ARG A 525 6.55 -8.02 -21.01
N GLU A 526 6.31 -7.30 -22.10
CA GLU A 526 7.19 -7.28 -23.26
C GLU A 526 8.09 -6.06 -23.29
N THR A 527 9.21 -6.18 -23.99
CA THR A 527 10.08 -5.03 -24.26
C THR A 527 9.33 -4.02 -25.11
N ARG A 528 9.32 -2.75 -24.69
CA ARG A 528 8.68 -1.68 -25.45
C ARG A 528 9.61 -1.20 -26.55
N HIS A 529 9.21 -1.39 -27.81
CA HIS A 529 9.92 -0.85 -28.96
C HIS A 529 9.35 0.50 -29.36
N PHE A 530 10.23 1.47 -29.59
CA PHE A 530 9.87 2.82 -30.04
C PHE A 530 10.73 3.21 -31.24
N SER A 531 10.13 3.73 -32.31
CA SER A 531 10.87 4.11 -33.51
C SER A 531 10.86 5.63 -33.68
N VAL A 532 12.03 6.19 -33.98
CA VAL A 532 12.22 7.62 -34.27
C VAL A 532 12.84 7.77 -35.64
N THR A 533 12.25 8.62 -36.47
CA THR A 533 12.75 8.93 -37.82
C THR A 533 13.31 10.35 -37.86
N LEU A 534 14.46 10.53 -38.52
CA LEU A 534 15.24 11.77 -38.64
C LEU A 534 15.37 12.29 -40.08
#